data_AF-A0A1F2T1T1-F1
#
_entry.id   AF-A0A1F2T1T1-F1
#
_cell.length_a   1.000
_cell.length_b   1.000
_cell.length_c   1.000
_cell.angle_alpha   90.00
_cell.angle_beta   90.00
_cell.angle_gamma   90.00
#
_symmetry.space_group_name_H-M   'P 1'
#
loop_
_entity.id
_entity.type
_entity.pdbx_description
1 polymer ?
#
loop_
_entity_poly.entity_id
_entity_poly.type
_entity_poly.pdbx_seq_one_letter_code
_entity_poly.pdbx_strand_id
1 'polypeptide(L)'
;MNSIKFTGNATIEVALGATVILNVAGTGQATPIDLTGGSTTNTSFDPSALQIQYAGTGEIRLGGNSSLTAMVYAPNAATTLSGDNAFYGSLVSGTVNVTGNANIYYDRHLSSEFFTVGSPMMSSFSWKKY
;
A
#
# COMPACT_ATOMS: atom_id res chain seq x y z
N MET A 1 13.92 -0.41 5.75
CA MET A 1 14.80 -0.28 4.56
C MET A 1 14.85 1.19 4.11
N ASN A 2 15.87 1.63 3.37
CA ASN A 2 15.92 3.04 2.93
C ASN A 2 15.06 3.31 1.69
N SER A 3 15.16 2.46 0.66
CA SER A 3 14.39 2.58 -0.58
C SER A 3 14.31 1.25 -1.31
N ILE A 4 13.33 1.12 -2.20
CA ILE A 4 13.15 -0.02 -3.10
C ILE A 4 12.85 0.48 -4.51
N LYS A 5 13.53 -0.10 -5.50
CA LYS A 5 13.30 0.18 -6.91
C LYS A 5 13.36 -1.10 -7.73
N PHE A 6 12.34 -1.33 -8.55
CA PHE A 6 12.32 -2.42 -9.52
C PHE A 6 12.92 -1.96 -10.84
N THR A 7 13.76 -2.81 -11.43
CA THR A 7 14.32 -2.63 -12.76
C THR A 7 14.26 -3.97 -13.51
N GLY A 8 14.01 -3.91 -14.83
CA GLY A 8 13.92 -5.10 -15.68
C GLY A 8 12.69 -5.95 -15.39
N ASN A 9 12.90 -7.23 -15.01
CA ASN A 9 11.84 -8.19 -14.69
C ASN A 9 11.84 -8.54 -13.20
N ALA A 10 12.14 -7.56 -12.33
CA ALA A 10 12.13 -7.78 -10.89
C ALA A 10 10.74 -8.25 -10.44
N THR A 11 10.69 -9.25 -9.56
CA THR A 11 9.44 -9.79 -9.02
C THR A 11 9.49 -9.83 -7.51
N ILE A 12 8.38 -9.43 -6.88
CA ILE A 12 8.06 -9.79 -5.51
C ILE A 12 6.82 -10.68 -5.55
N GLU A 13 6.90 -11.83 -4.91
CA GLU A 13 5.79 -12.75 -4.71
C GLU A 13 5.48 -12.85 -3.22
N VAL A 14 4.24 -12.52 -2.85
CA VAL A 14 3.69 -12.83 -1.53
C VAL A 14 2.97 -14.16 -1.64
N ALA A 15 3.59 -15.19 -1.05
CA ALA A 15 3.06 -16.55 -1.01
C ALA A 15 1.81 -16.65 -0.14
N LEU A 16 0.98 -17.67 -0.40
CA LEU A 16 -0.22 -17.95 0.39
C LEU A 16 0.12 -18.11 1.87
N GLY A 17 -0.60 -17.40 2.73
CA GLY A 17 -0.41 -17.41 4.18
C GLY A 17 0.79 -16.60 4.68
N ALA A 18 1.52 -15.90 3.81
CA ALA A 18 2.57 -14.97 4.21
C ALA A 18 2.01 -13.55 4.42
N THR A 19 2.62 -12.81 5.34
CA THR A 19 2.37 -11.38 5.53
C THR A 19 3.70 -10.63 5.44
N VAL A 20 3.74 -9.60 4.61
CA VAL A 20 4.93 -8.79 4.35
C VAL A 20 4.61 -7.32 4.66
N ILE A 21 5.41 -6.71 5.55
CA ILE A 21 5.33 -5.29 5.87
C ILE A 21 6.64 -4.61 5.44
N LEU A 22 6.52 -3.66 4.52
CA LEU A 22 7.61 -2.87 3.96
C LEU A 22 7.65 -1.49 4.62
N ASN A 23 8.54 -1.33 5.61
CA ASN A 23 8.80 -0.05 6.26
C ASN A 23 9.95 0.68 5.56
N VAL A 24 9.62 1.79 4.90
CA VAL A 24 10.55 2.56 4.07
C VAL A 24 10.87 3.90 4.74
N ALA A 25 12.17 4.22 4.87
CA ALA A 25 12.64 5.48 5.45
C ALA A 25 12.71 6.63 4.43
N GLY A 26 13.22 6.36 3.23
CA GLY A 26 13.34 7.32 2.13
C GLY A 26 14.32 8.48 2.36
N THR A 27 15.28 8.33 3.28
CA THR A 27 16.25 9.40 3.57
C THR A 27 17.11 9.69 2.35
N GLY A 28 17.06 10.93 1.86
CA GLY A 28 17.82 11.39 0.70
C GLY A 28 17.30 10.90 -0.67
N GLN A 29 16.13 10.25 -0.70
CA GLN A 29 15.58 9.65 -1.91
C GLN A 29 14.40 10.47 -2.44
N ALA A 30 14.48 10.92 -3.70
CA ALA A 30 13.37 11.60 -4.37
C ALA A 30 12.20 10.63 -4.63
N THR A 31 12.51 9.38 -4.99
CA THR A 31 11.53 8.31 -5.24
C THR A 31 11.93 7.07 -4.45
N PRO A 32 11.58 6.98 -3.16
CA PRO A 32 12.01 5.88 -2.29
C PRO A 32 11.31 4.55 -2.58
N ILE A 33 10.15 4.57 -3.23
CA ILE A 33 9.40 3.37 -3.63
C ILE A 33 9.07 3.50 -5.10
N ASP A 34 9.69 2.66 -5.93
CA ASP A 34 9.47 2.62 -7.37
C ASP A 34 9.26 1.17 -7.82
N LEU A 35 8.00 0.79 -8.04
CA LEU A 35 7.64 -0.56 -8.46
C LEU A 35 7.41 -0.67 -9.98
N THR A 36 7.66 0.40 -10.74
CA THR A 36 7.27 0.50 -12.15
C THR A 36 8.04 -0.42 -13.10
N GLY A 37 9.25 -0.83 -12.74
CA GLY A 37 10.11 -1.67 -13.56
C GLY A 37 10.02 -3.17 -13.28
N GLY A 38 8.87 -3.69 -12.84
CA GLY A 38 8.73 -5.10 -12.48
C GLY A 38 7.29 -5.55 -12.25
N SER A 39 7.11 -6.62 -11.48
CA SER A 39 5.81 -7.18 -11.10
C SER A 39 5.73 -7.45 -9.60
N THR A 40 4.57 -7.20 -9.02
CA THR A 40 4.27 -7.55 -7.63
C THR A 40 3.05 -8.45 -7.62
N THR A 41 3.25 -9.70 -7.23
CA THR A 41 2.20 -10.71 -7.20
C THR A 41 1.86 -11.04 -5.76
N ASN A 42 0.58 -10.94 -5.42
CA ASN A 42 0.05 -11.42 -4.14
C ASN A 42 -0.90 -12.59 -4.43
N THR A 43 -0.42 -13.81 -4.16
CA THR A 43 -1.13 -15.04 -4.53
C THR A 43 -2.42 -15.27 -3.75
N SER A 44 -2.55 -14.64 -2.57
CA SER A 44 -3.75 -14.72 -1.74
C SER A 44 -4.87 -13.80 -2.20
N PHE A 45 -4.55 -12.81 -3.04
CA PHE A 45 -5.42 -11.67 -3.36
C PHE A 45 -5.92 -10.87 -2.15
N ASP A 46 -5.41 -11.13 -0.94
CA ASP A 46 -5.69 -10.34 0.24
C ASP A 46 -4.73 -9.14 0.30
N PRO A 47 -5.20 -7.90 0.13
CA PRO A 47 -4.34 -6.72 0.21
C PRO A 47 -3.66 -6.55 1.57
N SER A 48 -4.21 -7.15 2.64
CA SER A 48 -3.64 -7.09 3.99
C SER A 48 -2.29 -7.82 4.10
N ALA A 49 -2.07 -8.82 3.23
CA ALA A 49 -0.86 -9.63 3.19
C ALA A 49 0.37 -8.86 2.68
N LEU A 50 0.18 -7.73 1.99
CA LEU A 50 1.27 -6.85 1.55
C LEU A 50 1.02 -5.41 1.98
N GLN A 51 1.81 -4.92 2.93
CA GLN A 51 1.68 -3.58 3.48
C GLN A 51 2.92 -2.75 3.18
N ILE A 52 2.72 -1.53 2.70
CA ILE A 52 3.78 -0.56 2.43
C ILE A 52 3.54 0.65 3.31
N GLN A 53 4.50 0.96 4.18
CA GLN A 53 4.44 2.07 5.12
C GLN A 53 5.57 3.06 4.83
N TYR A 54 5.19 4.31 4.57
CA TYR A 54 6.13 5.38 4.28
C TYR A 54 5.70 6.69 4.92
N ALA A 55 6.49 7.22 5.85
CA ALA A 55 6.16 8.47 6.57
C ALA A 55 6.76 9.73 5.93
N GLY A 56 7.65 9.59 4.95
CA GLY A 56 8.34 10.71 4.31
C GLY A 56 7.53 11.36 3.18
N THR A 57 8.19 12.25 2.42
CA THR A 57 7.56 13.10 1.40
C THR A 57 7.99 12.77 -0.03
N GLY A 58 8.93 11.84 -0.22
CA GLY A 58 9.39 11.41 -1.53
C GLY A 58 8.28 10.73 -2.33
N GLU A 59 8.31 10.88 -3.65
CA GLU A 59 7.27 10.33 -4.52
C GLU A 59 7.26 8.80 -4.49
N ILE A 60 6.08 8.21 -4.39
CA ILE A 60 5.87 6.77 -4.56
C ILE A 60 5.38 6.53 -5.98
N ARG A 61 6.03 5.62 -6.71
CA ARG A 61 5.61 5.22 -8.05
C ARG A 61 5.13 3.77 -8.02
N LEU A 62 3.83 3.61 -8.21
CA LEU A 62 3.16 2.31 -8.30
C LEU A 62 2.82 2.06 -9.77
N GLY A 63 3.22 0.90 -10.27
CA GLY A 63 3.01 0.49 -11.65
C GLY A 63 3.73 -0.83 -11.87
N GLY A 64 3.95 -1.17 -13.13
CA GLY A 64 4.57 -2.43 -13.51
C GLY A 64 3.72 -3.17 -14.55
N ASN A 65 4.11 -4.41 -14.84
CA ASN A 65 3.46 -5.23 -15.86
C ASN A 65 2.23 -6.00 -15.35
N SER A 66 1.96 -5.95 -14.04
CA SER A 66 0.88 -6.67 -13.39
C SER A 66 0.05 -5.78 -12.48
N SER A 67 -1.16 -6.24 -12.16
CA SER A 67 -2.01 -5.61 -11.15
C SER A 67 -1.41 -5.77 -9.77
N LEU A 68 -1.50 -4.73 -8.95
CA LEU A 68 -0.91 -4.69 -7.61
C LEU A 68 -2.02 -4.87 -6.56
N THR A 69 -1.86 -5.86 -5.67
CA THR A 69 -2.77 -6.09 -4.54
C THR A 69 -2.03 -5.84 -3.23
N ALA A 70 -2.27 -4.68 -2.63
CA ALA A 70 -1.52 -4.21 -1.45
C ALA A 70 -2.27 -3.13 -0.66
N MET A 71 -1.84 -2.90 0.58
CA MET A 71 -2.13 -1.70 1.33
C MET A 71 -0.94 -0.74 1.29
N VAL A 72 -1.19 0.53 0.99
CA VAL A 72 -0.18 1.59 0.96
C VAL A 72 -0.59 2.71 1.89
N TYR A 73 0.25 3.00 2.88
CA TYR A 73 0.07 4.09 3.83
C TYR A 73 1.23 5.07 3.74
N ALA A 74 0.98 6.20 3.09
CA ALA A 74 1.94 7.26 2.81
C ALA A 74 1.33 8.68 2.83
N PRO A 75 0.74 9.11 3.96
CA PRO A 75 -0.09 10.32 4.02
C PRO A 75 0.64 11.63 3.66
N ASN A 76 1.97 11.65 3.70
CA ASN A 76 2.78 12.84 3.42
C ASN A 76 3.40 12.84 2.02
N ALA A 77 3.27 11.75 1.28
CA ALA A 77 3.89 11.58 -0.04
C ALA A 77 2.88 11.83 -1.17
N ALA A 78 3.39 12.14 -2.35
CA ALA A 78 2.61 11.97 -3.58
C ALA A 78 2.78 10.54 -4.09
N THR A 79 1.68 9.89 -4.49
CA THR A 79 1.70 8.58 -5.12
C THR A 79 1.21 8.67 -6.55
N THR A 80 2.03 8.23 -7.49
CA THR A 80 1.68 8.13 -8.90
C THR A 80 1.39 6.68 -9.26
N LEU A 81 0.18 6.42 -9.73
CA LEU A 81 -0.23 5.16 -10.36
C LEU A 81 -0.15 5.33 -11.87
N SER A 82 0.63 4.49 -12.52
CA SER A 82 0.85 4.56 -13.98
C SER A 82 0.68 3.22 -14.65
N GLY A 83 0.17 3.24 -15.89
CA GLY A 83 -0.01 2.07 -16.74
C GLY A 83 -1.49 1.75 -16.98
N ASP A 84 -1.77 0.53 -17.42
CA ASP A 84 -3.13 0.04 -17.70
C ASP A 84 -3.59 -1.01 -16.68
N ASN A 85 -2.84 -1.16 -15.58
CA ASN A 85 -3.07 -2.18 -14.56
C ASN A 85 -3.95 -1.68 -13.42
N ALA A 86 -4.60 -2.63 -12.75
CA ALA A 86 -5.46 -2.34 -11.60
C ALA A 86 -4.67 -2.39 -10.27
N PHE A 87 -5.05 -1.52 -9.35
CA PHE A 87 -4.67 -1.57 -7.95
C PHE A 87 -5.85 -2.09 -7.12
N TYR A 88 -5.62 -3.12 -6.31
CA TYR A 88 -6.61 -3.69 -5.39
C TYR A 88 -6.14 -3.49 -3.95
N GLY A 89 -6.95 -2.84 -3.13
CA GLY A 89 -6.66 -2.66 -1.70
C GLY A 89 -6.95 -1.25 -1.20
N SER A 90 -6.05 -0.72 -0.37
CA SER A 90 -6.21 0.60 0.23
C SER A 90 -4.98 1.47 -0.04
N LEU A 91 -5.21 2.70 -0.48
CA LEU A 91 -4.18 3.68 -0.76
C LEU A 91 -4.49 4.96 0.02
N VAL A 92 -3.66 5.24 1.03
CA VAL A 92 -3.67 6.51 1.77
C VAL A 92 -2.43 7.28 1.37
N SER A 93 -2.61 8.41 0.70
CA SER A 93 -1.51 9.25 0.22
C SER A 93 -1.87 10.73 0.33
N GLY A 94 -0.87 11.60 0.41
CA GLY A 94 -1.11 13.05 0.44
C GLY A 94 -1.68 13.56 -0.87
N THR A 95 -1.29 12.94 -1.99
CA THR A 95 -1.91 13.15 -3.30
C THR A 95 -1.82 11.88 -4.11
N VAL A 96 -2.89 11.52 -4.82
CA VAL A 96 -2.90 10.37 -5.73
C VAL A 96 -3.03 10.87 -7.16
N ASN A 97 -1.99 10.65 -7.97
CA ASN A 97 -1.98 10.94 -9.40
C ASN A 97 -2.20 9.63 -10.16
N VAL A 98 -3.30 9.52 -10.89
CA VAL A 98 -3.56 8.36 -11.75
C VAL A 98 -3.30 8.78 -13.19
N THR A 99 -2.42 8.04 -13.86
CA THR A 99 -1.99 8.30 -15.25
C THR A 99 -2.17 7.05 -16.09
N GLY A 100 -2.53 7.22 -17.37
CA GLY A 100 -2.91 6.10 -18.25
C GLY A 100 -4.33 5.62 -17.97
N ASN A 101 -4.56 4.30 -18.04
CA ASN A 101 -5.87 3.67 -17.79
C ASN A 101 -5.89 2.85 -16.49
N ALA A 102 -5.04 3.21 -15.53
CA ALA A 102 -4.97 2.51 -14.25
C ALA A 102 -6.29 2.65 -13.47
N ASN A 103 -6.73 1.54 -12.87
CA ASN A 103 -7.96 1.48 -12.08
C ASN A 103 -7.66 1.23 -10.61
N ILE A 104 -8.44 1.82 -9.71
CA ILE A 104 -8.30 1.61 -8.26
C ILE A 104 -9.57 0.93 -7.75
N TYR A 105 -9.42 -0.24 -7.15
CA TYR A 105 -10.49 -1.01 -6.52
C TYR A 105 -10.23 -1.09 -5.02
N TYR A 106 -11.12 -0.47 -4.25
CA TYR A 106 -11.07 -0.58 -2.79
C TYR A 106 -11.56 -1.95 -2.32
N ASP A 107 -10.77 -2.62 -1.48
CA ASP A 107 -11.19 -3.88 -0.86
C ASP A 107 -11.98 -3.61 0.43
N ARG A 108 -13.26 -4.00 0.43
CA ARG A 108 -14.16 -3.82 1.57
C ARG A 108 -13.83 -4.73 2.75
N HIS A 109 -13.13 -5.84 2.55
CA HIS A 109 -12.69 -6.73 3.64
C HIS A 109 -11.76 -6.00 4.61
N LEU A 110 -10.99 -5.03 4.10
CA LEU A 110 -10.12 -4.18 4.92
C LEU A 110 -10.89 -3.33 5.94
N SER A 111 -12.18 -3.06 5.69
CA SER A 111 -13.03 -2.31 6.64
C SER A 111 -13.43 -3.11 7.87
N SER A 112 -13.42 -4.44 7.79
CA SER A 112 -13.75 -5.34 8.92
C SER A 112 -12.52 -5.88 9.64
N GLU A 113 -11.37 -5.94 8.98
CA GLU A 113 -10.17 -6.57 9.54
C GLU A 113 -9.12 -5.59 10.08
N PHE A 114 -9.16 -4.31 9.70
CA PHE A 114 -8.14 -3.36 10.15
C PHE A 114 -8.73 -2.08 10.78
N PHE A 115 -8.20 -1.79 11.96
CA PHE A 115 -8.56 -0.69 12.84
C PHE A 115 -8.24 0.66 12.19
N THR A 116 -9.18 1.61 12.28
CA THR A 116 -8.97 3.03 11.99
C THR A 116 -7.72 3.52 12.72
N VAL A 117 -6.72 4.02 11.98
CA VAL A 117 -5.61 4.77 12.59
C VAL A 117 -6.18 6.09 13.09
N GLY A 118 -6.69 6.06 14.33
CA GLY A 118 -7.26 7.17 15.05
C GLY A 118 -6.99 6.98 16.53
N SER A 119 -7.02 8.06 17.31
CA SER A 119 -6.86 7.98 18.76
C SER A 119 -7.85 6.96 19.32
N PRO A 120 -7.41 6.03 20.19
CA PRO A 120 -8.32 5.06 20.78
C PRO A 120 -9.45 5.81 21.49
N MET A 121 -10.68 5.61 21.03
CA MET A 121 -11.87 6.13 21.69
C MET A 121 -12.56 4.98 22.42
N MET A 122 -12.95 5.22 23.67
CA MET A 122 -13.74 4.27 24.46
C MET A 122 -15.09 4.06 23.75
N SER A 123 -15.29 2.89 23.14
CA SER A 123 -16.47 2.60 22.31
C SER A 123 -17.71 2.26 23.14
N SER A 124 -17.54 1.88 24.41
CA SER A 124 -18.63 1.60 25.33
C SER A 124 -18.11 1.58 26.77
N PHE A 125 -18.84 2.25 27.67
CA PHE A 125 -18.73 2.08 29.10
C PHE A 125 -20.10 1.65 29.61
N SER A 126 -20.19 0.50 30.27
CA SER A 126 -21.38 0.12 31.00
C SER A 126 -21.03 -0.21 32.45
N TRP A 127 -21.80 0.35 33.36
CA TRP A 127 -21.74 0.04 34.78
C TRP A 127 -23.12 -0.46 35.20
N LYS A 128 -23.17 -1.68 35.74
CA LYS A 128 -24.36 -2.21 36.39
C LYS A 128 -24.17 -2.08 37.89
N LYS A 129 -25.06 -1.34 38.55
CA LYS A 129 -25.25 -1.43 40.00
C LYS A 129 -26.50 -2.27 40.23
N TYR A 130 -26.35 -3.32 41.05
CA TYR A 130 -27.33 -4.35 41.42
C TYR A 130 -27.60 -5.39 40.31
#